data_AF-A0A8C0V5K2-F1
#
_entry.id   AF-A0A8C0V5K2-F1
#
_cell.length_a   1.000
_cell.length_b   1.000
_cell.length_c   1.000
_cell.angle_alpha   90.00
_cell.angle_beta   90.00
_cell.angle_gamma   90.00
#
_symmetry.space_group_name_H-M   'P 1'
#
loop_
_entity.id
_entity.type
_entity.pdbx_description
1 polymer ?
#
loop_
_entity_poly.entity_id
_entity_poly.type
_entity_poly.pdbx_seq_one_letter_code
_entity_poly.pdbx_strand_id
1 'polypeptide(L)'
;MGFPGTALHLHCFSFAIFQCICIVSHLCWTSWTAAAEKVVSQKLIPGVFLKVTYFFLFSDVLALPIFKQEDSSLPQENETKHPPFQYVMCAATSPAVKLYDETLTYLNQGQSYEIRMLDNRKAGDIPEINGKLVKSIIRVVFHDRRLQYTEHQQLEGWKWNRPGDRLLDLDIPMSVGVIDIKTNPSQLNAVEFLWDPTKCTSAFIQVHCISTEFTPRKHGGEKGVPFRIQVDTFKQTENGEYTDHLHSASCQIKVFKPKGADRKQKTDREKMEKRTAHEKEKYQPSYDTTVLTECSPWPDTPTTFVNNSPTPAPAFTSAQHNTYSVPDSNSSSPNHQGDGTSQGSGDQLHPSATIQETQQWLLKNRFSAYTRLFSNFSGADLLKLTREDLVQICGPADGIRLYNALKSRSVRPRLTIYVCQEPLRNIQLECQDAGSGDSNGAIYGTARVYHAIYLEEMAASEVTRKLALAFNIPLHQINQVYRQGPTGIHILVSDQMVQNFQDESCFLFTTIKGMLSLLTV
;
A
#
# COMPACT_ATOMS: atom_id res chain seq x y z
N MET A 1 72.54 25.93 6.56
CA MET A 1 71.72 26.93 5.83
C MET A 1 70.73 26.16 4.99
N GLY A 2 69.44 26.28 5.29
CA GLY A 2 68.37 25.58 4.58
C GLY A 2 67.18 26.51 4.37
N PHE A 3 66.53 26.30 3.22
CA PHE A 3 65.29 26.88 2.67
C PHE A 3 65.34 28.33 2.15
N PRO A 4 64.40 28.76 1.25
CA PRO A 4 63.28 28.00 0.60
C PRO A 4 63.13 28.25 -0.93
N GLY A 5 62.16 27.58 -1.58
CA GLY A 5 61.46 28.22 -2.70
C GLY A 5 60.91 27.39 -3.87
N THR A 6 60.23 26.26 -3.67
CA THR A 6 59.43 25.63 -4.76
C THR A 6 58.12 25.02 -4.23
N ALA A 7 57.14 25.88 -3.92
CA ALA A 7 55.76 25.44 -3.59
C ALA A 7 54.66 26.33 -4.21
N LEU A 8 54.99 27.21 -5.17
CA LEU A 8 54.02 28.18 -5.71
C LEU A 8 53.50 27.90 -7.13
N HIS A 9 54.02 26.89 -7.85
CA HIS A 9 53.70 26.72 -9.28
C HIS A 9 52.66 25.64 -9.61
N LEU A 10 52.24 24.81 -8.65
CA LEU A 10 51.19 23.80 -8.87
C LEU A 10 49.77 24.29 -8.53
N HIS A 11 49.63 25.36 -7.75
CA HIS A 11 48.33 25.92 -7.37
C HIS A 11 47.69 26.82 -8.45
N CYS A 12 48.48 27.46 -9.32
CA CYS A 12 47.95 28.35 -10.35
C CYS A 12 47.39 27.60 -11.59
N PHE A 13 47.86 26.39 -11.89
CA PHE A 13 47.36 25.62 -13.03
C PHE A 13 46.02 24.93 -12.75
N SER A 14 45.73 24.60 -11.49
CA SER A 14 44.46 23.97 -11.09
C SER A 14 43.30 24.99 -11.02
N PHE A 15 43.59 26.25 -10.67
CA PHE A 15 42.58 27.31 -10.58
C PHE A 15 42.07 27.77 -11.96
N ALA A 16 42.95 27.83 -12.97
CA ALA A 16 42.57 28.23 -14.32
C ALA A 16 41.66 27.20 -15.03
N ILE A 17 41.84 25.91 -14.74
CA ILE A 17 40.99 24.84 -15.31
C ILE A 17 39.61 24.84 -14.64
N PHE A 18 39.53 25.10 -13.32
CA PHE A 18 38.25 25.22 -12.63
C PHE A 18 37.44 26.44 -13.09
N GLN A 19 38.10 27.56 -13.39
CA GLN A 19 37.42 28.78 -13.82
C GLN A 19 36.95 28.71 -15.29
N CYS A 20 37.67 28.00 -16.16
CA CYS A 20 37.19 27.69 -17.51
C CYS A 20 36.00 26.72 -17.54
N ILE A 21 35.94 25.74 -16.62
CA ILE A 21 34.79 24.81 -16.52
C ILE A 21 33.54 25.55 -16.00
N CYS A 22 33.69 26.51 -15.09
CA CYS A 22 32.58 27.32 -14.58
C CYS A 22 32.04 28.35 -15.60
N ILE A 23 32.89 28.90 -16.49
CA ILE A 23 32.45 29.87 -17.50
C ILE A 23 31.75 29.16 -18.68
N VAL A 24 32.20 27.97 -19.07
CA VAL A 24 31.54 27.17 -20.12
C VAL A 24 30.19 26.62 -19.64
N SER A 25 30.04 26.31 -18.35
CA SER A 25 28.76 25.86 -17.77
C SER A 25 27.75 27.00 -17.59
N HIS A 26 28.19 28.23 -17.28
CA HIS A 26 27.29 29.39 -17.18
C HIS A 26 26.83 29.95 -18.54
N LEU A 27 27.69 29.91 -19.57
CA LEU A 27 27.33 30.32 -20.93
C LEU A 27 26.45 29.28 -21.65
N CYS A 28 26.58 27.98 -21.31
CA CYS A 28 25.70 26.94 -21.83
C CYS A 28 24.31 26.99 -21.16
N TRP A 29 24.22 27.42 -19.89
CA TRP A 29 22.95 27.55 -19.15
C TRP A 29 22.01 28.60 -19.75
N THR A 30 22.52 29.74 -20.21
CA THR A 30 21.66 30.83 -20.76
C THR A 30 21.23 30.59 -22.21
N SER A 31 21.95 29.77 -22.98
CA SER A 31 21.52 29.37 -24.33
C SER A 31 20.56 28.18 -24.33
N TRP A 32 20.60 27.29 -23.33
CA TRP A 32 19.68 26.14 -23.26
C TRP A 32 18.29 26.48 -22.71
N THR A 33 18.17 27.44 -21.79
CA THR A 33 16.86 27.88 -21.28
C THR A 33 16.01 28.57 -22.35
N ALA A 34 16.62 29.23 -23.33
CA ALA A 34 15.90 29.81 -24.47
C ALA A 34 15.52 28.78 -25.55
N ALA A 35 16.24 27.65 -25.65
CA ALA A 35 15.91 26.57 -26.58
C ALA A 35 14.84 25.61 -26.02
N ALA A 36 14.79 25.43 -24.69
CA ALA A 36 13.82 24.57 -24.03
C ALA A 36 12.38 25.10 -24.09
N GLU A 37 12.16 26.42 -24.13
CA GLU A 37 10.81 26.98 -24.32
C GLU A 37 10.24 26.79 -25.73
N LYS A 38 11.08 26.50 -26.74
CA LYS A 38 10.62 26.29 -28.13
C LYS A 38 10.43 24.84 -28.55
N VAL A 39 10.79 23.86 -27.72
CA VAL A 39 10.65 22.42 -28.04
C VAL A 39 9.55 21.72 -27.21
N VAL A 40 8.79 22.44 -26.39
CA VAL A 40 7.66 21.89 -25.59
C VAL A 40 6.40 21.62 -26.41
N SER A 41 6.44 21.79 -27.73
CA SER A 41 5.35 21.34 -28.62
C SER A 41 5.86 20.30 -29.61
N GLN A 42 6.07 19.07 -29.14
CA GLN A 42 5.73 17.81 -29.83
C GLN A 42 6.37 16.60 -29.14
N LYS A 43 5.51 15.64 -28.76
CA LYS A 43 5.74 14.21 -28.48
C LYS A 43 7.10 13.83 -27.86
N LEU A 44 7.14 13.53 -26.55
CA LEU A 44 8.14 12.58 -26.01
C LEU A 44 7.61 11.76 -24.81
N ILE A 45 8.26 10.61 -24.62
CA ILE A 45 7.80 9.36 -23.99
C ILE A 45 7.86 9.41 -22.44
N PRO A 46 6.90 8.79 -21.70
CA PRO A 46 6.79 8.90 -20.22
C PRO A 46 7.99 8.39 -19.40
N GLY A 47 8.83 7.51 -19.96
CA GLY A 47 9.91 6.84 -19.21
C GLY A 47 11.18 7.68 -18.97
N VAL A 48 11.38 8.76 -19.73
CA VAL A 48 12.60 9.59 -19.62
C VAL A 48 12.45 10.65 -18.53
N PHE A 49 11.23 11.14 -18.27
CA PHE A 49 10.97 12.12 -17.23
C PHE A 49 11.31 11.56 -15.83
N LEU A 50 10.99 10.29 -15.57
CA LEU A 50 11.19 9.66 -14.26
C LEU A 50 12.68 9.46 -13.89
N LYS A 51 13.55 9.19 -14.88
CA LYS A 51 15.00 9.00 -14.65
C LYS A 51 15.74 10.31 -14.42
N VAL A 52 15.31 11.39 -15.08
CA VAL A 52 15.95 12.70 -14.92
C VAL A 52 15.59 13.30 -13.55
N THR A 53 14.35 13.17 -13.08
CA THR A 53 13.97 13.62 -11.74
C THR A 53 14.71 12.87 -10.62
N TYR A 54 14.98 11.57 -10.80
CA TYR A 54 15.74 10.75 -9.84
C TYR A 54 17.21 11.20 -9.69
N PHE A 55 17.82 11.69 -10.76
CA PHE A 55 19.21 12.18 -10.72
C PHE A 55 19.33 13.55 -10.02
N PHE A 56 18.34 14.42 -10.20
CA PHE A 56 18.34 15.75 -9.56
C PHE A 56 18.10 15.71 -8.04
N LEU A 57 17.33 14.75 -7.53
CA LEU A 57 17.10 14.58 -6.07
C LEU A 57 18.33 14.07 -5.30
N PHE A 58 19.30 13.44 -5.96
CA PHE A 58 20.50 12.91 -5.29
C PHE A 58 21.51 13.99 -4.90
N SER A 59 21.55 15.12 -5.60
CA SER A 59 22.46 16.23 -5.27
C SER A 59 22.02 17.03 -4.06
N ASP A 60 20.72 17.13 -3.79
CA ASP A 60 20.19 17.94 -2.68
C ASP A 60 20.26 17.23 -1.31
N VAL A 61 20.43 15.90 -1.28
CA VAL A 61 20.60 15.14 -0.03
C VAL A 61 22.02 15.29 0.54
N LEU A 62 23.01 15.69 -0.26
CA LEU A 62 24.36 15.98 0.20
C LEU A 62 24.50 17.40 0.80
N ALA A 63 23.43 18.20 0.82
CA ALA A 63 23.43 19.60 1.26
C ALA A 63 22.67 19.85 2.58
N LEU A 64 22.63 18.88 3.49
CA LEU A 64 22.23 19.13 4.89
C LEU A 64 23.44 19.63 5.71
N PRO A 65 23.24 20.56 6.67
CA PRO A 65 24.32 21.31 7.29
C PRO A 65 25.10 20.45 8.30
N ILE A 66 26.17 19.81 7.84
CA ILE A 66 27.20 19.20 8.70
C ILE A 66 28.55 19.95 8.63
N PHE A 67 28.71 20.93 7.74
CA PHE A 67 29.91 21.79 7.71
C PHE A 67 29.57 23.27 7.65
N LYS A 68 29.25 23.85 8.81
CA LYS A 68 29.63 25.22 9.15
C LYS A 68 30.24 25.19 10.55
N GLN A 69 31.53 24.89 10.58
CA GLN A 69 32.34 25.10 11.77
C GLN A 69 32.80 26.56 11.71
N GLU A 70 32.10 27.42 12.46
CA GLU A 70 32.58 28.76 12.76
C GLU A 70 33.22 28.68 14.16
N ASP A 71 34.48 29.07 14.24
CA ASP A 71 35.36 28.93 15.41
C ASP A 71 34.76 29.60 16.66
N SER A 72 34.42 28.80 17.67
CA SER A 72 34.35 29.26 19.05
C SER A 72 34.69 28.10 20.00
N SER A 73 35.87 28.19 20.59
CA SER A 73 36.43 27.29 21.62
C SER A 73 35.46 27.07 22.79
N LEU A 74 35.14 25.81 23.12
CA LEU A 74 34.87 25.21 24.46
C LEU A 74 34.26 23.78 24.34
N PRO A 75 34.30 22.94 25.40
CA PRO A 75 34.97 21.63 25.42
C PRO A 75 34.21 20.46 24.76
N GLN A 76 35.00 19.45 24.43
CA GLN A 76 34.68 18.17 23.79
C GLN A 76 33.70 17.32 24.65
N GLU A 77 32.39 17.48 24.45
CA GLU A 77 31.36 16.62 25.05
C GLU A 77 30.83 15.57 24.07
N ASN A 78 31.08 14.30 24.42
CA ASN A 78 30.42 13.07 23.97
C ASN A 78 30.36 12.81 22.45
N GLU A 79 31.19 11.87 21.98
CA GLU A 79 30.96 11.18 20.69
C GLU A 79 29.52 10.67 20.64
N THR A 80 28.68 11.34 19.88
CA THR A 80 27.29 10.94 19.65
C THR A 80 27.38 9.63 18.85
N LYS A 81 27.24 8.49 19.53
CA LYS A 81 27.17 7.18 18.87
C LYS A 81 26.00 7.22 17.91
N HIS A 82 26.29 7.33 16.60
CA HIS A 82 25.26 7.24 15.60
C HIS A 82 24.66 5.82 15.62
N PRO A 83 23.34 5.68 15.54
CA PRO A 83 22.71 4.36 15.54
C PRO A 83 23.14 3.57 14.30
N PRO A 84 23.25 2.23 14.40
CA PRO A 84 23.73 1.39 13.30
C PRO A 84 22.81 1.45 12.07
N PHE A 85 21.52 1.71 12.28
CA PHE A 85 20.55 1.92 11.22
C PHE A 85 19.85 3.25 11.41
N GLN A 86 19.50 3.89 10.29
CA GLN A 86 18.67 5.08 10.28
C GLN A 86 17.50 4.88 9.33
N TYR A 87 16.31 5.32 9.73
CA TYR A 87 15.13 5.27 8.88
C TYR A 87 14.59 6.67 8.67
N VAL A 88 14.33 7.02 7.42
CA VAL A 88 13.88 8.37 7.04
C VAL A 88 12.59 8.27 6.25
N MET A 89 11.51 8.78 6.82
CA MET A 89 10.24 8.93 6.12
C MET A 89 10.27 10.18 5.26
N CYS A 90 9.99 10.05 3.97
CA CYS A 90 9.92 11.17 3.02
C CYS A 90 8.58 11.90 3.13
N ALA A 91 8.30 12.43 4.33
CA ALA A 91 7.15 13.26 4.64
C ALA A 91 7.55 14.36 5.63
N ALA A 92 6.98 15.55 5.45
CA ALA A 92 7.36 16.72 6.20
C ALA A 92 6.90 16.68 7.67
N THR A 93 7.76 17.14 8.59
CA THR A 93 7.39 17.29 10.00
C THR A 93 6.44 18.46 10.18
N SER A 94 5.56 18.36 11.17
CA SER A 94 4.60 19.41 11.51
C SER A 94 5.32 20.63 12.10
N PRO A 95 5.04 21.85 11.61
CA PRO A 95 5.59 23.09 12.18
C PRO A 95 4.94 23.45 13.52
N ALA A 96 3.90 22.73 13.95
CA ALA A 96 3.11 23.04 15.14
C ALA A 96 3.52 22.23 16.39
N VAL A 97 4.70 21.61 16.37
CA VAL A 97 5.26 20.82 17.48
C VAL A 97 6.18 21.70 18.34
N LYS A 98 6.12 21.57 19.67
CA LYS A 98 6.95 22.37 20.59
C LYS A 98 8.38 21.83 20.66
N LEU A 99 9.35 22.66 21.05
CA LEU A 99 10.79 22.33 21.03
C LEU A 99 11.18 21.00 21.72
N TYR A 100 10.48 20.63 22.79
CA TYR A 100 10.77 19.44 23.61
C TYR A 100 9.77 18.30 23.43
N ASP A 101 8.79 18.47 22.54
CA ASP A 101 7.86 17.40 22.18
C ASP A 101 8.50 16.51 21.10
N GLU A 102 8.01 15.30 20.92
CA GLU A 102 8.46 14.47 19.81
C GLU A 102 7.94 15.00 18.47
N THR A 103 8.73 14.84 17.40
CA THR A 103 8.31 15.22 16.05
C THR A 103 7.03 14.49 15.63
N LEU A 104 6.16 15.20 14.91
CA LEU A 104 4.87 14.69 14.46
C LEU A 104 4.72 14.89 12.96
N THR A 105 4.28 13.86 12.26
CA THR A 105 4.14 13.87 10.80
C THR A 105 2.70 13.60 10.38
N TYR A 106 2.20 14.36 9.42
CA TYR A 106 0.81 14.24 8.96
C TYR A 106 0.75 13.38 7.70
N LEU A 107 -0.04 12.30 7.76
CA LEU A 107 -0.22 11.37 6.65
C LEU A 107 -1.68 11.35 6.17
N ASN A 108 -1.89 11.11 4.89
CA ASN A 108 -3.20 10.88 4.30
C ASN A 108 -3.50 9.38 4.24
N GLN A 109 -4.75 9.03 4.58
CA GLN A 109 -5.26 7.67 4.52
C GLN A 109 -5.07 7.07 3.12
N GLY A 110 -4.41 5.91 3.04
CA GLY A 110 -4.20 5.15 1.80
C GLY A 110 -3.24 5.78 0.80
N GLN A 111 -2.56 6.86 1.14
CA GLN A 111 -1.47 7.42 0.32
C GLN A 111 -0.15 6.70 0.63
N SER A 112 0.63 6.43 -0.41
CA SER A 112 1.96 5.81 -0.28
C SER A 112 2.99 6.83 0.22
N TYR A 113 3.69 6.48 1.30
CA TYR A 113 4.80 7.26 1.85
C TYR A 113 6.07 6.42 1.88
N GLU A 114 7.17 6.96 1.36
CA GLU A 114 8.46 6.29 1.35
C GLU A 114 9.09 6.32 2.74
N ILE A 115 9.63 5.18 3.17
CA ILE A 115 10.58 5.05 4.27
C ILE A 115 11.88 4.50 3.69
N ARG A 116 12.91 5.33 3.70
CA ARG A 116 14.27 4.94 3.31
C ARG A 116 14.94 4.20 4.45
N MET A 117 15.50 3.04 4.12
CA MET A 117 16.23 2.17 5.04
C MET A 117 17.72 2.40 4.83
N LEU A 118 18.40 2.99 5.82
CA LEU A 118 19.80 3.40 5.70
C LEU A 118 20.67 2.59 6.68
N ASP A 119 21.78 2.10 6.16
CA ASP A 119 22.88 1.54 6.94
C ASP A 119 23.84 2.67 7.32
N ASN A 120 24.04 2.89 8.61
CA ASN A 120 24.92 3.93 9.15
C ASN A 120 26.02 3.32 10.05
N ARG A 121 26.26 2.01 9.91
CA ARG A 121 27.33 1.30 10.63
C ARG A 121 28.70 1.84 10.21
N LYS A 122 29.61 2.03 11.17
CA LYS A 122 31.02 2.30 10.85
C LYS A 122 31.69 1.02 10.38
N ALA A 123 32.79 1.14 9.63
CA ALA A 123 33.57 -0.01 9.17
C ALA A 123 34.07 -0.82 10.39
N GLY A 124 33.53 -2.03 10.58
CA GLY A 124 33.82 -2.89 11.73
C GLY A 124 32.65 -3.07 12.72
N ASP A 125 31.60 -2.25 12.62
CA ASP A 125 30.40 -2.39 13.46
C ASP A 125 29.50 -3.53 12.93
N ILE A 126 29.18 -4.48 13.82
CA ILE A 126 28.30 -5.63 13.56
C ILE A 126 28.73 -6.40 12.29
N PRO A 127 29.93 -7.02 12.29
CA PRO A 127 30.44 -7.73 11.12
C PRO A 127 29.56 -8.93 10.73
N GLU A 128 28.72 -9.43 11.64
CA GLU A 128 27.91 -10.63 11.44
C GLU A 128 26.87 -10.50 10.33
N ILE A 129 26.51 -9.26 9.96
CA ILE A 129 25.50 -8.97 8.92
C ILE A 129 26.12 -8.49 7.60
N ASN A 130 27.45 -8.42 7.48
CA ASN A 130 28.09 -8.01 6.24
C ASN A 130 27.80 -9.01 5.12
N GLY A 131 27.17 -8.53 4.04
CA GLY A 131 26.74 -9.37 2.93
C GLY A 131 25.55 -10.29 3.25
N LYS A 132 24.87 -10.08 4.39
CA LYS A 132 23.64 -10.79 4.75
C LYS A 132 22.44 -9.87 4.69
N LEU A 133 21.29 -10.46 4.40
CA LEU A 133 20.01 -9.78 4.52
C LEU A 133 19.66 -9.59 5.99
N VAL A 134 18.91 -8.52 6.28
CA VAL A 134 18.28 -8.28 7.58
C VAL A 134 16.77 -8.27 7.40
N LYS A 135 16.02 -8.58 8.46
CA LYS A 135 14.57 -8.47 8.48
C LYS A 135 14.17 -7.18 9.16
N SER A 136 13.29 -6.41 8.53
CA SER A 136 12.61 -5.30 9.21
C SER A 136 11.11 -5.56 9.30
N ILE A 137 10.53 -5.12 10.41
CA ILE A 137 9.10 -5.12 10.65
C ILE A 137 8.66 -3.69 10.87
N ILE A 138 7.78 -3.19 10.00
CA ILE A 138 7.16 -1.88 10.15
C ILE A 138 5.79 -2.09 10.80
N ARG A 139 5.50 -1.33 11.87
CA ARG A 139 4.25 -1.42 12.63
C ARG A 139 3.64 -0.04 12.83
N VAL A 140 2.31 0.03 12.77
CA VAL A 140 1.54 1.17 13.28
C VAL A 140 1.01 0.80 14.66
N VAL A 141 1.45 1.53 15.68
CA VAL A 141 1.05 1.30 17.08
C VAL A 141 0.42 2.56 17.67
N PHE A 142 -0.41 2.42 18.70
CA PHE A 142 -0.93 3.59 19.40
C PHE A 142 0.18 4.32 20.16
N HIS A 143 0.21 5.66 20.10
CA HIS A 143 1.12 6.44 20.96
C HIS A 143 0.58 6.54 22.40
N ASP A 144 -0.75 6.59 22.57
CA ASP A 144 -1.39 6.64 23.89
C ASP A 144 -1.33 5.27 24.59
N ARG A 145 -0.68 5.23 25.75
CA ARG A 145 -0.49 4.04 26.57
C ARG A 145 -1.80 3.33 26.93
N ARG A 146 -2.88 4.07 27.18
CA ARG A 146 -4.20 3.48 27.48
C ARG A 146 -4.74 2.70 26.29
N LEU A 147 -4.55 3.23 25.09
CA LEU A 147 -4.99 2.57 23.87
C LEU A 147 -4.10 1.39 23.49
N GLN A 148 -2.81 1.42 23.82
CA GLN A 148 -1.90 0.26 23.70
C GLN A 148 -2.42 -0.94 24.51
N TYR A 149 -2.87 -0.75 25.77
CA TYR A 149 -3.43 -1.83 26.58
C TYR A 149 -4.70 -2.45 25.98
N THR A 150 -5.49 -1.64 25.26
CA THR A 150 -6.70 -2.10 24.58
C THR A 150 -6.50 -2.28 23.08
N GLU A 151 -5.25 -2.35 22.60
CA GLU A 151 -4.93 -2.26 21.17
C GLU A 151 -5.66 -3.34 20.38
N HIS A 152 -5.62 -4.58 20.85
CA HIS A 152 -6.31 -5.70 20.22
C HIS A 152 -7.81 -5.40 20.02
N GLN A 153 -8.49 -4.84 21.02
CA GLN A 153 -9.90 -4.47 20.92
C GLN A 153 -10.12 -3.33 19.93
N GLN A 154 -9.23 -2.32 19.90
CA GLN A 154 -9.32 -1.21 18.96
C GLN A 154 -9.13 -1.68 17.51
N LEU A 155 -8.14 -2.55 17.28
CA LEU A 155 -7.83 -3.10 15.96
C LEU A 155 -8.93 -4.04 15.46
N GLU A 156 -9.46 -4.92 16.31
CA GLU A 156 -10.59 -5.78 15.97
C GLU A 156 -11.86 -4.94 15.71
N GLY A 157 -12.10 -3.89 16.50
CA GLY A 157 -13.19 -2.95 16.24
C GLY A 157 -13.03 -2.21 14.90
N TRP A 158 -11.80 -1.88 14.50
CA TRP A 158 -11.51 -1.28 13.20
C TRP A 158 -11.74 -2.28 12.05
N LYS A 159 -11.22 -3.50 12.20
CA LYS A 159 -11.38 -4.62 11.25
C LYS A 159 -12.83 -5.00 11.01
N TRP A 160 -13.64 -5.01 12.06
CA TRP A 160 -15.06 -5.35 11.96
C TRP A 160 -15.82 -4.44 10.99
N ASN A 161 -15.44 -3.16 10.95
CA ASN A 161 -16.04 -2.17 10.05
C ASN A 161 -15.46 -2.24 8.63
N ARG A 162 -14.38 -3.01 8.42
CA ARG A 162 -13.60 -3.10 7.18
C ARG A 162 -13.08 -4.53 6.95
N PRO A 163 -13.97 -5.48 6.67
CA PRO A 163 -13.57 -6.87 6.52
C PRO A 163 -12.66 -7.02 5.28
N GLY A 164 -11.45 -7.54 5.48
CA GLY A 164 -10.48 -7.76 4.40
C GLY A 164 -9.45 -6.64 4.25
N ASP A 165 -9.69 -5.46 4.82
CA ASP A 165 -8.71 -4.38 4.80
C ASP A 165 -7.63 -4.62 5.88
N ARG A 166 -6.40 -4.25 5.55
CA ARG A 166 -5.30 -4.16 6.51
C ARG A 166 -5.11 -2.72 6.93
N LEU A 167 -4.60 -2.51 8.14
CA LEU A 167 -4.36 -1.18 8.67
C LEU A 167 -3.09 -0.58 8.08
N LEU A 168 -2.08 -1.43 7.84
CA LEU A 168 -0.81 -1.08 7.22
C LEU A 168 -0.51 -2.08 6.09
N ASP A 169 -0.22 -1.54 4.92
CA ASP A 169 0.25 -2.28 3.75
C ASP A 169 1.52 -1.66 3.13
N LEU A 170 2.20 -2.46 2.30
CA LEU A 170 3.30 -2.02 1.45
C LEU A 170 2.80 -1.84 0.01
N ASP A 171 3.11 -0.69 -0.57
CA ASP A 171 2.99 -0.44 -2.01
C ASP A 171 4.18 -1.10 -2.71
N ILE A 172 4.03 -2.40 -3.01
CA ILE A 172 5.09 -3.23 -3.57
C ILE A 172 5.60 -2.68 -4.91
N PRO A 173 4.75 -2.25 -5.87
CA PRO A 173 5.22 -1.67 -7.13
C PRO A 173 6.09 -0.43 -6.97
N MET A 174 5.88 0.37 -5.92
CA MET A 174 6.70 1.56 -5.64
C MET A 174 7.95 1.26 -4.81
N SER A 175 7.95 0.16 -4.05
CA SER A 175 9.05 -0.20 -3.16
C SER A 175 10.27 -0.73 -3.90
N VAL A 176 11.46 -0.44 -3.35
CA VAL A 176 12.76 -0.78 -3.96
C VAL A 176 13.61 -1.53 -2.94
N GLY A 177 14.21 -2.65 -3.33
CA GLY A 177 15.13 -3.41 -2.48
C GLY A 177 14.48 -4.25 -1.38
N VAL A 178 13.15 -4.19 -1.23
CA VAL A 178 12.38 -5.05 -0.32
C VAL A 178 12.10 -6.41 -0.96
N ILE A 179 12.33 -7.49 -0.23
CA ILE A 179 12.12 -8.88 -0.69
C ILE A 179 11.52 -9.73 0.44
N ASP A 180 11.02 -10.94 0.11
CA ASP A 180 10.36 -11.86 1.05
C ASP A 180 9.33 -11.15 1.97
N ILE A 181 8.42 -10.41 1.35
CA ILE A 181 7.41 -9.62 2.06
C ILE A 181 6.40 -10.59 2.69
N LYS A 182 6.20 -10.45 4.00
CA LYS A 182 5.26 -11.25 4.78
C LYS A 182 4.25 -10.35 5.47
N THR A 183 2.99 -10.72 5.33
CA THR A 183 1.87 -10.09 6.04
C THR A 183 1.13 -11.17 6.81
N ASN A 184 0.98 -10.97 8.12
CA ASN A 184 0.20 -11.89 8.94
C ASN A 184 -1.27 -11.40 8.98
N PRO A 185 -2.25 -12.23 8.59
CA PRO A 185 -3.67 -11.87 8.67
C PRO A 185 -4.17 -11.54 10.09
N SER A 186 -3.50 -12.02 11.15
CA SER A 186 -3.83 -11.66 12.53
C SER A 186 -3.19 -10.34 12.99
N GLN A 187 -2.20 -9.82 12.26
CA GLN A 187 -1.51 -8.56 12.56
C GLN A 187 -1.75 -7.56 11.42
N LEU A 188 -2.89 -6.89 11.46
CA LEU A 188 -3.33 -5.95 10.43
C LEU A 188 -2.48 -4.68 10.37
N ASN A 189 -1.78 -4.36 11.46
CA ASN A 189 -1.00 -3.15 11.64
C ASN A 189 0.51 -3.34 11.43
N ALA A 190 0.94 -4.50 10.90
CA ALA A 190 2.36 -4.84 10.75
C ALA A 190 2.67 -5.45 9.37
N VAL A 191 3.83 -5.11 8.82
CA VAL A 191 4.37 -5.69 7.58
C VAL A 191 5.83 -6.05 7.79
N GLU A 192 6.24 -7.22 7.32
CA GLU A 192 7.62 -7.72 7.44
C GLU A 192 8.24 -7.87 6.06
N PHE A 193 9.53 -7.59 5.94
CA PHE A 193 10.30 -7.83 4.72
C PHE A 193 11.78 -7.99 5.03
N LEU A 194 12.49 -8.65 4.11
CA LEU A 194 13.94 -8.71 4.10
C LEU A 194 14.51 -7.63 3.19
N TRP A 195 15.69 -7.12 3.54
CA TRP A 195 16.42 -6.17 2.70
C TRP A 195 17.93 -6.28 2.93
N ASP A 196 18.69 -5.71 2.01
CA ASP A 196 20.16 -5.73 1.99
C ASP A 196 20.70 -4.38 2.46
N PRO A 197 21.39 -4.30 3.61
CA PRO A 197 21.96 -3.05 4.12
C PRO A 197 22.94 -2.36 3.17
N THR A 198 23.56 -3.12 2.26
CA THR A 198 24.54 -2.60 1.30
C THR A 198 23.89 -1.97 0.05
N LYS A 199 22.57 -2.08 -0.10
CA LYS A 199 21.82 -1.58 -1.26
C LYS A 199 20.86 -0.46 -0.85
N CYS A 200 20.54 0.38 -1.83
CA CYS A 200 19.47 1.36 -1.68
C CYS A 200 18.12 0.64 -1.51
N THR A 201 17.54 0.75 -0.31
CA THR A 201 16.26 0.13 0.04
C THR A 201 15.26 1.19 0.49
N SER A 202 14.07 1.16 -0.11
CA SER A 202 12.95 2.07 0.20
C SER A 202 11.66 1.28 0.27
N ALA A 203 11.00 1.32 1.42
CA ALA A 203 9.69 0.71 1.64
C ALA A 203 8.60 1.78 1.53
N PHE A 204 7.67 1.64 0.59
CA PHE A 204 6.52 2.53 0.46
C PHE A 204 5.34 1.97 1.25
N ILE A 205 4.91 2.67 2.30
CA ILE A 205 3.84 2.23 3.19
C ILE A 205 2.53 2.96 2.91
N GLN A 206 1.42 2.28 3.13
CA GLN A 206 0.07 2.86 3.11
C GLN A 206 -0.61 2.60 4.46
N VAL A 207 -1.07 3.68 5.11
CA VAL A 207 -1.82 3.58 6.37
C VAL A 207 -3.30 3.82 6.09
N HIS A 208 -4.14 2.84 6.40
CA HIS A 208 -5.55 2.84 6.03
C HIS A 208 -6.48 3.27 7.17
N CYS A 209 -6.01 3.38 8.41
CA CYS A 209 -6.82 3.91 9.51
C CYS A 209 -6.62 5.42 9.72
N ILE A 210 -7.65 6.12 10.18
CA ILE A 210 -7.57 7.56 10.50
C ILE A 210 -7.58 7.78 12.01
N SER A 211 -6.81 8.76 12.46
CA SER A 211 -6.64 9.10 13.88
C SER A 211 -7.96 9.40 14.63
N THR A 212 -8.98 9.93 13.95
CA THR A 212 -10.30 10.23 14.56
C THR A 212 -11.22 9.02 14.65
N GLU A 213 -10.85 7.86 14.12
CA GLU A 213 -11.66 6.65 14.23
C GLU A 213 -11.56 5.98 15.59
N PHE A 214 -10.46 6.26 16.29
CA PHE A 214 -10.15 5.72 17.61
C PHE A 214 -10.45 6.71 18.74
N THR A 215 -11.19 7.78 18.45
CA THR A 215 -11.71 8.70 19.48
C THR A 215 -13.07 8.23 19.99
N PRO A 216 -13.40 8.46 21.28
CA PRO A 216 -14.69 8.08 21.85
C PRO A 216 -15.88 8.65 21.06
N ARG A 217 -15.79 9.90 20.59
CA ARG A 217 -16.77 10.47 19.67
C ARG A 217 -16.31 10.23 18.24
N LYS A 218 -16.86 9.18 17.61
CA LYS A 218 -16.59 8.82 16.20
C LYS A 218 -17.06 9.90 15.21
N HIS A 219 -18.00 10.75 15.61
CA HIS A 219 -18.62 11.79 14.77
C HIS A 219 -17.98 13.17 14.99
N GLY A 220 -16.71 13.32 14.65
CA GLY A 220 -16.04 14.62 14.51
C GLY A 220 -15.92 15.49 15.77
N GLY A 221 -15.14 16.57 15.68
CA GLY A 221 -14.99 17.56 16.77
C GLY A 221 -13.95 17.25 17.84
N GLU A 222 -13.48 16.00 17.94
CA GLU A 222 -12.40 15.63 18.88
C GLU A 222 -11.03 15.58 18.20
N LYS A 223 -9.97 15.86 18.98
CA LYS A 223 -8.58 15.73 18.53
C LYS A 223 -8.30 14.25 18.28
N GLY A 224 -8.06 13.87 17.02
CA GLY A 224 -7.70 12.49 16.67
C GLY A 224 -6.51 11.95 17.46
N VAL A 225 -6.50 10.65 17.70
CA VAL A 225 -5.46 9.91 18.43
C VAL A 225 -4.17 9.83 17.60
N PRO A 226 -2.99 10.18 18.16
CA PRO A 226 -1.71 9.97 17.48
C PRO A 226 -1.31 8.49 17.46
N PHE A 227 -0.66 8.07 16.37
CA PHE A 227 -0.02 6.76 16.27
C PHE A 227 1.50 6.92 16.24
N ARG A 228 2.23 5.82 16.34
CA ARG A 228 3.63 5.72 15.98
C ARG A 228 3.78 4.77 14.80
N ILE A 229 4.64 5.13 13.85
CA ILE A 229 5.24 4.14 12.96
C ILE A 229 6.53 3.70 13.61
N GLN A 230 6.65 2.41 13.88
CA GLN A 230 7.84 1.79 14.46
C GLN A 230 8.46 0.82 13.47
N VAL A 231 9.78 0.84 13.38
CA VAL A 231 10.59 -0.04 12.55
C VAL A 231 11.54 -0.80 13.46
N ASP A 232 11.38 -2.12 13.50
CA ASP A 232 12.24 -3.04 14.25
C ASP A 232 13.05 -3.88 13.26
N THR A 233 14.38 -3.90 13.40
CA THR A 233 15.28 -4.63 12.51
C THR A 233 16.00 -5.75 13.25
N PHE A 234 16.10 -6.92 12.62
CA PHE A 234 16.60 -8.17 13.19
C PHE A 234 17.62 -8.82 12.24
N LYS A 235 18.65 -9.45 12.81
CA LYS A 235 19.57 -10.32 12.06
C LYS A 235 19.11 -11.77 12.09
N GLN A 236 19.64 -12.54 11.14
CA GLN A 236 19.48 -13.97 11.09
C GLN A 236 20.32 -14.65 12.19
N THR A 237 19.67 -15.54 12.93
CA THR A 237 20.29 -16.46 13.90
C THR A 237 20.95 -17.65 13.19
N GLU A 238 21.74 -18.42 13.93
CA GLU A 238 22.37 -19.66 13.44
C GLU A 238 21.35 -20.67 12.91
N ASN A 239 20.13 -20.66 13.45
CA ASN A 239 19.03 -21.54 13.06
C ASN A 239 18.33 -21.07 11.76
N GLY A 240 18.78 -19.97 11.15
CA GLY A 240 18.20 -19.40 9.94
C GLY A 240 17.00 -18.47 10.17
N GLU A 241 16.54 -18.31 11.41
CA GLU A 241 15.43 -17.43 11.77
C GLU A 241 15.87 -16.00 12.08
N TYR A 242 15.06 -15.01 11.73
CA TYR A 242 15.31 -13.59 11.99
C TYR A 242 14.67 -13.13 13.30
N THR A 243 15.27 -13.52 14.42
CA THR A 243 14.75 -13.26 15.77
C THR A 243 15.68 -12.44 16.65
N ASP A 244 16.97 -12.32 16.28
CA ASP A 244 17.94 -11.55 17.05
C ASP A 244 17.85 -10.05 16.71
N HIS A 245 17.49 -9.24 17.69
CA HIS A 245 17.17 -7.82 17.54
C HIS A 245 18.44 -6.99 17.33
N LEU A 246 18.39 -6.03 16.40
CA LEU A 246 19.50 -5.10 16.12
C LEU A 246 19.19 -3.66 16.50
N HIS A 247 18.03 -3.15 16.08
CA HIS A 247 17.72 -1.73 16.23
C HIS A 247 16.21 -1.47 16.10
N SER A 248 15.71 -0.52 16.89
CA SER A 248 14.32 -0.06 16.84
C SER A 248 14.26 1.45 16.83
N ALA A 249 13.44 2.01 15.94
CA ALA A 249 13.17 3.43 15.93
C ALA A 249 11.74 3.71 15.48
N SER A 250 11.21 4.87 15.87
CA SER A 250 9.83 5.25 15.58
C SER A 250 9.67 6.76 15.41
N CYS A 251 8.54 7.16 14.82
CA CYS A 251 8.11 8.56 14.74
C CYS A 251 6.61 8.66 15.01
N GLN A 252 6.16 9.80 15.55
CA GLN A 252 4.72 10.02 15.71
C GLN A 252 4.09 10.45 14.39
N ILE A 253 2.91 9.90 14.13
CA ILE A 253 2.09 10.29 12.99
C ILE A 253 0.67 10.62 13.40
N LYS A 254 0.03 11.42 12.55
CA LYS A 254 -1.41 11.62 12.58
C LYS A 254 -1.98 11.40 11.20
N VAL A 255 -2.91 10.47 11.09
CA VAL A 255 -3.50 10.10 9.81
C VAL A 255 -4.82 10.82 9.63
N PHE A 256 -4.99 11.45 8.47
CA PHE A 256 -6.17 12.19 8.07
C PHE A 256 -6.87 11.52 6.89
N LYS A 257 -8.12 11.89 6.62
CA LYS A 257 -8.76 11.60 5.33
C LYS A 257 -7.92 12.15 4.16
N PRO A 258 -8.07 11.64 2.93
CA PRO A 258 -7.33 12.13 1.77
C PRO A 258 -7.36 13.66 1.65
N LYS A 259 -6.21 14.26 1.36
CA LYS A 259 -5.94 15.72 1.33
C LYS A 259 -6.07 16.44 2.68
N GLY A 260 -6.39 15.72 3.76
CA GLY A 260 -6.55 16.29 5.10
C GLY A 260 -5.22 16.67 5.72
N ALA A 261 -4.17 15.86 5.51
CA ALA A 261 -2.83 16.17 5.97
C ALA A 261 -2.28 17.43 5.30
N ASP A 262 -2.44 17.57 3.98
CA ASP A 262 -1.97 18.74 3.21
C ASP A 262 -2.63 20.04 3.69
N ARG A 263 -3.96 20.00 3.86
CA ARG A 263 -4.72 21.13 4.40
C ARG A 263 -4.26 21.50 5.80
N LYS A 264 -4.01 20.49 6.64
CA LYS A 264 -3.54 20.67 8.01
C LYS A 264 -2.13 21.27 8.05
N GLN A 265 -1.21 20.73 7.25
CA GLN A 265 0.16 21.23 7.12
C GLN A 265 0.18 22.69 6.66
N LYS A 266 -0.60 23.03 5.63
CA LYS A 266 -0.75 24.40 5.15
C LYS A 266 -1.32 25.33 6.23
N THR A 267 -2.41 24.93 6.88
CA THR A 267 -3.05 25.74 7.93
C THR A 267 -2.10 25.98 9.11
N ASP A 268 -1.35 24.96 9.53
CA ASP A 268 -0.41 25.08 10.63
C ASP A 268 0.79 25.96 10.24
N ARG A 269 1.28 25.87 9.00
CA ARG A 269 2.35 26.74 8.48
C ARG A 269 1.94 28.20 8.45
N GLU A 270 0.77 28.52 7.89
CA GLU A 270 0.22 29.89 7.87
C GLU A 270 0.01 30.44 9.29
N LYS A 271 -0.42 29.59 10.23
CA LYS A 271 -0.52 29.97 11.65
C LYS A 271 0.83 30.25 12.28
N MET A 272 1.86 29.48 11.93
CA MET A 272 3.20 29.71 12.43
C MET A 272 3.80 31.00 11.85
N GLU A 273 3.61 31.28 10.56
CA GLU A 273 4.10 32.50 9.91
C GLU A 273 3.58 33.78 10.59
N LYS A 274 2.30 33.77 10.99
CA LYS A 274 1.63 34.90 11.68
C LYS A 274 2.09 35.13 13.12
N ARG A 275 2.82 34.19 13.72
CA ARG A 275 3.35 34.34 15.10
C ARG A 275 4.56 35.25 15.13
N THR A 276 4.76 35.89 16.29
CA THR A 276 5.95 36.70 16.56
C THR A 276 7.21 35.82 16.60
N ALA A 277 8.39 36.40 16.38
CA ALA A 277 9.66 35.66 16.43
C ALA A 277 9.85 34.92 17.76
N HIS A 278 9.56 35.59 18.88
CA HIS A 278 9.66 35.01 20.22
C HIS A 278 8.68 33.85 20.46
N GLU A 279 7.50 33.85 19.82
CA GLU A 279 6.58 32.72 19.90
C GLU A 279 7.01 31.54 19.03
N LYS A 280 7.67 31.81 17.89
CA LYS A 280 8.19 30.77 16.98
C LYS A 280 9.31 29.95 17.63
N GLU A 281 10.17 30.58 18.44
CA GLU A 281 11.25 29.92 19.20
C GLU A 281 10.76 28.81 20.15
N LYS A 282 9.46 28.80 20.51
CA LYS A 282 8.86 27.75 21.35
C LYS A 282 8.55 26.47 20.57
N TYR A 283 8.67 26.48 19.25
CA TYR A 283 8.32 25.40 18.34
C TYR A 283 9.54 24.87 17.60
N GLN A 284 9.47 23.60 17.20
CA GLN A 284 10.50 23.00 16.38
C GLN A 284 10.44 23.54 14.94
N PRO A 285 11.60 23.63 14.27
CA PRO A 285 11.62 23.83 12.84
C PRO A 285 10.92 22.66 12.11
N SER A 286 10.24 22.98 11.02
CA SER A 286 9.66 21.99 10.11
C SER A 286 10.68 21.62 9.05
N TYR A 287 10.78 20.32 8.76
CA TYR A 287 11.66 19.73 7.76
C TYR A 287 10.84 18.98 6.72
N ASP A 288 11.37 18.79 5.52
CA ASP A 288 10.67 18.09 4.43
C ASP A 288 10.65 16.56 4.60
N THR A 289 11.49 16.03 5.49
CA THR A 289 11.54 14.61 5.83
C THR A 289 11.51 14.41 7.34
N THR A 290 11.06 13.24 7.77
CA THR A 290 10.96 12.85 9.17
C THR A 290 11.97 11.74 9.45
N VAL A 291 12.95 12.02 10.30
CA VAL A 291 13.89 11.02 10.79
C VAL A 291 13.26 10.28 11.97
N LEU A 292 13.25 8.95 11.93
CA LEU A 292 12.77 8.14 13.04
C LEU A 292 13.81 8.14 14.16
N THR A 293 13.35 8.28 15.40
CA THR A 293 14.19 8.33 16.60
C THR A 293 14.21 6.98 17.29
N GLU A 294 15.36 6.60 17.88
CA GLU A 294 15.55 5.34 18.57
C GLU A 294 14.51 5.13 19.69
N CYS A 295 14.03 3.89 19.82
CA CYS A 295 13.04 3.51 20.84
C CYS A 295 13.24 2.06 21.29
N SER A 296 12.52 1.66 22.34
CA SER A 296 12.49 0.26 22.76
C SER A 296 11.86 -0.65 21.69
N PRO A 297 12.30 -1.92 21.57
CA PRO A 297 11.71 -2.87 20.65
C PRO A 297 10.26 -3.19 21.01
N TRP A 298 9.44 -3.47 20.00
CA TRP A 298 8.05 -3.88 20.19
C TRP A 298 7.88 -5.41 20.22
N PRO A 299 7.04 -5.98 21.10
CA PRO A 299 6.37 -5.32 22.23
C PRO A 299 7.37 -4.97 23.34
N ASP A 300 7.05 -3.99 24.19
CA ASP A 300 7.87 -3.65 25.37
C ASP A 300 8.16 -4.91 26.20
N THR A 301 9.31 -5.55 26.00
CA THR A 301 9.73 -6.70 26.80
C THR A 301 10.26 -6.18 28.13
N PRO A 302 9.66 -6.55 29.27
CA PRO A 302 10.22 -6.18 30.57
C PRO A 302 11.39 -7.11 30.88
N THR A 303 12.57 -6.82 30.33
CA THR A 303 13.81 -7.50 30.72
C THR A 303 15.00 -6.54 30.77
N THR A 304 15.63 -6.56 31.94
CA THR A 304 16.91 -5.95 32.36
C THR A 304 16.98 -4.43 32.43
N PHE A 305 16.53 -3.92 33.59
CA PHE A 305 17.11 -2.76 34.23
C PHE A 305 18.64 -2.84 34.19
N VAL A 306 19.27 -1.97 33.42
CA VAL A 306 20.67 -1.63 33.65
C VAL A 306 20.69 -0.50 34.69
N ASN A 307 21.33 -0.85 35.78
CA ASN A 307 21.47 -0.15 37.04
C ASN A 307 22.06 1.27 36.87
N ASN A 308 21.44 2.27 37.50
CA ASN A 308 22.13 3.36 38.19
C ASN A 308 21.28 3.78 39.40
N SER A 309 21.94 3.93 40.54
CA SER A 309 21.52 3.68 41.93
C SER A 309 20.57 4.76 42.56
N PRO A 310 20.12 4.66 43.84
CA PRO A 310 18.70 4.65 44.20
C PRO A 310 18.23 5.88 44.99
N THR A 311 16.90 6.07 45.08
CA THR A 311 16.29 6.85 46.17
C THR A 311 14.94 6.19 46.53
N PRO A 312 14.65 5.92 47.82
CA PRO A 312 13.55 5.04 48.20
C PRO A 312 12.24 5.81 48.36
N ALA A 313 11.13 5.24 47.87
CA ALA A 313 9.78 5.65 48.24
C ALA A 313 8.91 4.39 48.45
N PRO A 314 7.93 4.45 49.36
CA PRO A 314 7.71 3.41 50.35
C PRO A 314 6.78 2.29 49.89
N ALA A 315 7.00 1.12 50.48
CA ALA A 315 6.07 0.01 50.47
C ALA A 315 4.80 0.37 51.25
N PHE A 316 3.64 0.04 50.69
CA PHE A 316 2.44 -0.24 51.47
C PHE A 316 1.99 -1.66 51.18
N THR A 317 1.99 -2.47 52.24
CA THR A 317 1.54 -3.85 52.29
C THR A 317 0.01 -3.91 52.41
N SER A 318 -0.57 -4.78 51.58
CA SER A 318 -1.72 -5.67 51.79
C SER A 318 -2.86 -5.30 52.77
N ALA A 319 -4.09 -5.41 52.26
CA ALA A 319 -5.20 -6.04 52.99
C ALA A 319 -6.11 -6.83 52.00
N GLN A 320 -6.44 -8.06 52.40
CA GLN A 320 -7.25 -9.07 51.72
C GLN A 320 -8.76 -8.78 51.86
N HIS A 321 -9.60 -9.26 50.92
CA HIS A 321 -10.77 -10.12 51.25
C HIS A 321 -11.55 -10.67 50.03
N ASN A 322 -11.79 -12.00 50.10
CA ASN A 322 -12.90 -12.86 49.60
C ASN A 322 -13.29 -12.81 48.11
N THR A 323 -13.11 -13.84 47.28
CA THR A 323 -13.56 -15.27 47.33
C THR A 323 -15.08 -15.46 47.45
N TYR A 324 -15.73 -15.74 46.31
CA TYR A 324 -16.89 -16.63 46.21
C TYR A 324 -16.75 -17.45 44.91
N SER A 325 -17.03 -18.74 45.02
CA SER A 325 -16.77 -19.76 44.01
C SER A 325 -18.07 -20.47 43.57
N VAL A 326 -18.07 -20.90 42.30
CA VAL A 326 -18.79 -22.02 41.60
C VAL A 326 -20.34 -22.00 41.45
N PRO A 327 -20.95 -22.73 40.45
CA PRO A 327 -20.39 -23.77 39.55
C PRO A 327 -20.73 -23.70 38.04
N ASP A 328 -20.08 -24.62 37.32
CA ASP A 328 -20.08 -24.99 35.90
C ASP A 328 -21.44 -25.23 35.21
N SER A 329 -21.46 -25.05 33.88
CA SER A 329 -22.27 -25.88 32.97
C SER A 329 -21.65 -25.96 31.57
N ASN A 330 -21.34 -27.20 31.18
CA ASN A 330 -20.91 -27.70 29.87
C ASN A 330 -21.73 -27.17 28.68
N SER A 331 -21.07 -26.92 27.54
CA SER A 331 -21.48 -27.54 26.26
C SER A 331 -20.43 -27.35 25.15
N SER A 332 -19.85 -28.50 24.81
CA SER A 332 -19.06 -28.97 23.68
C SER A 332 -19.11 -28.22 22.34
N SER A 333 -17.94 -28.15 21.69
CA SER A 333 -17.77 -28.07 20.24
C SER A 333 -18.45 -29.24 19.50
N PRO A 334 -18.87 -29.06 18.24
CA PRO A 334 -18.93 -30.16 17.29
C PRO A 334 -17.87 -30.00 16.19
N ASN A 335 -17.02 -31.00 16.09
CA ASN A 335 -16.31 -31.37 14.88
C ASN A 335 -17.35 -32.04 13.94
N HIS A 336 -17.42 -31.66 12.67
CA HIS A 336 -17.92 -32.55 11.61
C HIS A 336 -17.27 -32.23 10.26
N GLN A 337 -16.67 -33.27 9.70
CA GLN A 337 -16.30 -33.45 8.30
C GLN A 337 -17.55 -33.39 7.40
N GLY A 338 -17.37 -33.04 6.12
CA GLY A 338 -18.26 -33.50 5.05
C GLY A 338 -18.62 -32.46 3.98
N ASP A 339 -17.84 -32.51 2.90
CA ASP A 339 -18.27 -32.49 1.49
C ASP A 339 -18.98 -31.28 0.87
N GLY A 340 -18.64 -31.06 -0.40
CA GLY A 340 -18.98 -29.87 -1.16
C GLY A 340 -20.37 -29.88 -1.77
N THR A 341 -20.91 -28.68 -1.93
CA THR A 341 -21.76 -28.32 -3.07
C THR A 341 -21.40 -26.93 -3.54
N SER A 342 -20.85 -26.90 -4.75
CA SER A 342 -20.79 -25.78 -5.67
C SER A 342 -22.18 -25.19 -5.90
N GLN A 343 -22.33 -23.89 -5.69
CA GLN A 343 -23.19 -23.03 -6.52
C GLN A 343 -22.78 -21.56 -6.31
N GLY A 344 -21.89 -21.10 -7.18
CA GLY A 344 -21.82 -19.69 -7.54
C GLY A 344 -23.08 -19.30 -8.32
N SER A 345 -23.39 -18.00 -8.33
CA SER A 345 -24.57 -17.32 -8.90
C SER A 345 -25.85 -17.36 -8.04
N GLY A 346 -25.99 -16.37 -7.14
CA GLY A 346 -27.25 -16.10 -6.42
C GLY A 346 -27.17 -15.14 -5.24
N ASP A 347 -26.39 -14.06 -5.31
CA ASP A 347 -26.19 -13.16 -4.13
C ASP A 347 -27.25 -12.05 -3.98
N GLN A 348 -28.22 -11.94 -4.88
CA GLN A 348 -29.28 -10.93 -4.80
C GLN A 348 -30.61 -11.52 -4.32
N LEU A 349 -31.21 -10.89 -3.31
CA LEU A 349 -32.55 -11.25 -2.83
C LEU A 349 -33.60 -10.91 -3.91
N HIS A 350 -34.40 -11.89 -4.31
CA HIS A 350 -35.43 -11.70 -5.33
C HIS A 350 -36.77 -11.21 -4.74
N PRO A 351 -37.56 -10.38 -5.44
CA PRO A 351 -38.88 -9.94 -4.96
C PRO A 351 -39.87 -11.08 -4.65
N SER A 352 -39.75 -12.23 -5.31
CA SER A 352 -40.60 -13.40 -5.02
C SER A 352 -40.12 -14.26 -3.85
N ALA A 353 -39.04 -13.87 -3.16
CA ALA A 353 -38.50 -14.65 -2.05
C ALA A 353 -39.49 -14.72 -0.88
N THR A 354 -39.69 -15.94 -0.37
CA THR A 354 -40.51 -16.22 0.81
C THR A 354 -39.89 -15.59 2.07
N ILE A 355 -40.67 -15.55 3.15
CA ILE A 355 -40.18 -15.06 4.45
C ILE A 355 -38.97 -15.89 4.90
N GLN A 356 -39.02 -17.22 4.75
CA GLN A 356 -37.92 -18.11 5.17
C GLN A 356 -36.64 -17.89 4.36
N GLU A 357 -36.75 -17.71 3.04
CA GLU A 357 -35.60 -17.37 2.18
C GLU A 357 -35.03 -15.99 2.50
N THR A 358 -35.90 -15.02 2.84
CA THR A 358 -35.48 -13.68 3.27
C THR A 358 -34.71 -13.74 4.59
N GLN A 359 -35.16 -14.56 5.54
CA GLN A 359 -34.46 -14.82 6.80
C GLN A 359 -33.09 -15.48 6.57
N GLN A 360 -33.03 -16.49 5.71
CA GLN A 360 -31.77 -17.13 5.33
C GLN A 360 -30.81 -16.16 4.63
N TRP A 361 -31.34 -15.28 3.77
CA TRP A 361 -30.53 -14.26 3.11
C TRP A 361 -29.97 -13.25 4.13
N LEU A 362 -30.75 -12.80 5.12
CA LEU A 362 -30.28 -11.94 6.20
C LEU A 362 -29.16 -12.63 7.02
N LEU A 363 -29.32 -13.92 7.34
CA LEU A 363 -28.29 -14.70 8.03
C LEU A 363 -27.01 -14.80 7.20
N LYS A 364 -27.13 -15.14 5.90
CA LYS A 364 -26.01 -15.28 4.96
C LYS A 364 -25.26 -13.95 4.77
N ASN A 365 -25.97 -12.83 4.73
CA ASN A 365 -25.42 -11.49 4.52
C ASN A 365 -25.02 -10.78 5.83
N ARG A 366 -24.88 -11.51 6.93
CA ARG A 366 -24.42 -11.00 8.24
C ARG A 366 -25.34 -9.95 8.87
N PHE A 367 -26.65 -10.06 8.65
CA PHE A 367 -27.72 -9.29 9.29
C PHE A 367 -28.51 -10.14 10.30
N SER A 368 -27.86 -11.12 10.93
CA SER A 368 -28.50 -12.07 11.87
C SER A 368 -29.19 -11.39 13.05
N ALA A 369 -28.65 -10.27 13.54
CA ALA A 369 -29.26 -9.47 14.62
C ALA A 369 -30.65 -8.90 14.26
N TYR A 370 -30.94 -8.73 12.96
CA TYR A 370 -32.18 -8.14 12.45
C TYR A 370 -33.21 -9.19 12.00
N THR A 371 -32.87 -10.48 12.06
CA THR A 371 -33.78 -11.59 11.68
C THR A 371 -35.10 -11.54 12.43
N ARG A 372 -35.05 -11.26 13.75
CA ARG A 372 -36.25 -11.11 14.58
C ARG A 372 -37.10 -9.90 14.18
N LEU A 373 -36.45 -8.79 13.83
CA LEU A 373 -37.12 -7.54 13.42
C LEU A 373 -37.81 -7.68 12.07
N PHE A 374 -37.21 -8.40 11.13
CA PHE A 374 -37.78 -8.67 9.80
C PHE A 374 -38.47 -10.04 9.71
N SER A 375 -38.84 -10.65 10.84
CA SER A 375 -39.35 -12.03 10.92
C SER A 375 -40.56 -12.32 10.04
N ASN A 376 -41.37 -11.29 9.74
CA ASN A 376 -42.57 -11.39 8.90
C ASN A 376 -42.42 -10.73 7.52
N PHE A 377 -41.22 -10.34 7.12
CA PHE A 377 -40.97 -9.68 5.84
C PHE A 377 -40.69 -10.70 4.74
N SER A 378 -41.44 -10.62 3.64
CA SER A 378 -41.07 -11.29 2.39
C SER A 378 -39.98 -10.52 1.64
N GLY A 379 -39.41 -11.11 0.59
CA GLY A 379 -38.40 -10.44 -0.24
C GLY A 379 -38.93 -9.15 -0.86
N ALA A 380 -40.20 -9.15 -1.30
CA ALA A 380 -40.88 -7.95 -1.79
C ALA A 380 -41.01 -6.86 -0.73
N ASP A 381 -41.35 -7.22 0.51
CA ASP A 381 -41.53 -6.26 1.59
C ASP A 381 -40.19 -5.64 2.00
N LEU A 382 -39.14 -6.46 2.12
CA LEU A 382 -37.81 -5.98 2.47
C LEU A 382 -37.21 -5.09 1.37
N LEU A 383 -37.48 -5.39 0.09
CA LEU A 383 -37.01 -4.60 -1.06
C LEU A 383 -37.79 -3.30 -1.30
N LYS A 384 -38.98 -3.15 -0.70
CA LYS A 384 -39.79 -1.91 -0.74
C LYS A 384 -39.33 -0.86 0.26
N LEU A 385 -38.63 -1.25 1.32
CA LEU A 385 -38.12 -0.31 2.31
C LEU A 385 -37.13 0.67 1.67
N THR A 386 -37.34 1.96 1.96
CA THR A 386 -36.41 3.01 1.52
C THR A 386 -35.13 2.98 2.33
N ARG A 387 -34.11 3.70 1.86
CA ARG A 387 -32.86 3.84 2.61
C ARG A 387 -33.12 4.46 3.98
N GLU A 388 -34.03 5.43 4.04
CA GLU A 388 -34.42 6.13 5.26
C GLU A 388 -35.12 5.20 6.24
N ASP A 389 -36.03 4.34 5.77
CA ASP A 389 -36.71 3.34 6.61
C ASP A 389 -35.71 2.35 7.22
N LEU A 390 -34.78 1.83 6.41
CA LEU A 390 -33.77 0.88 6.88
C LEU A 390 -32.79 1.53 7.87
N VAL A 391 -32.42 2.79 7.65
CA VAL A 391 -31.61 3.58 8.58
C VAL A 391 -32.35 3.83 9.90
N GLN A 392 -33.67 4.06 9.85
CA GLN A 392 -34.47 4.25 11.05
C GLN A 392 -34.63 2.94 11.85
N ILE A 393 -34.80 1.80 11.16
CA ILE A 393 -35.03 0.49 11.79
C ILE A 393 -33.72 -0.13 12.30
N CYS A 394 -32.64 -0.11 11.51
CA CYS A 394 -31.38 -0.79 11.81
C CYS A 394 -30.27 0.17 12.30
N GLY A 395 -30.54 1.46 12.32
CA GLY A 395 -29.54 2.49 12.60
C GLY A 395 -28.75 2.91 11.34
N PRO A 396 -28.02 4.05 11.39
CA PRO A 396 -27.37 4.62 10.21
C PRO A 396 -26.37 3.71 9.52
N ALA A 397 -25.57 2.96 10.28
CA ALA A 397 -24.55 2.09 9.72
C ALA A 397 -25.15 0.83 9.08
N ASP A 398 -25.95 0.08 9.84
CA ASP A 398 -26.49 -1.19 9.37
C ASP A 398 -27.66 -1.00 8.38
N GLY A 399 -28.43 0.07 8.50
CA GLY A 399 -29.47 0.41 7.54
C GLY A 399 -28.92 0.76 6.15
N ILE A 400 -27.82 1.53 6.08
CA ILE A 400 -27.15 1.81 4.80
C ILE A 400 -26.51 0.54 4.23
N ARG A 401 -25.88 -0.29 5.07
CA ARG A 401 -25.29 -1.57 4.64
C ARG A 401 -26.36 -2.51 4.09
N LEU A 402 -27.49 -2.64 4.77
CA LEU A 402 -28.61 -3.48 4.35
C LEU A 402 -29.25 -2.93 3.07
N TYR A 403 -29.48 -1.62 2.96
CA TYR A 403 -29.99 -1.00 1.73
C TYR A 403 -29.07 -1.25 0.53
N ASN A 404 -27.75 -1.09 0.71
CA ASN A 404 -26.79 -1.33 -0.35
C ASN A 404 -26.71 -2.81 -0.73
N ALA A 405 -26.79 -3.73 0.23
CA ALA A 405 -26.83 -5.17 -0.03
C ALA A 405 -28.09 -5.56 -0.84
N LEU A 406 -29.26 -5.02 -0.46
CA LEU A 406 -30.54 -5.23 -1.14
C LEU A 406 -30.57 -4.62 -2.55
N LYS A 407 -29.86 -3.51 -2.77
CA LYS A 407 -29.83 -2.77 -4.04
C LYS A 407 -28.49 -2.89 -4.78
N SER A 408 -27.68 -3.91 -4.46
CA SER A 408 -26.27 -4.01 -4.88
C SER A 408 -26.08 -3.64 -6.35
N ARG A 409 -25.28 -2.59 -6.58
CA ARG A 409 -24.85 -2.16 -7.90
C ARG A 409 -23.81 -3.15 -8.42
N SER A 410 -23.96 -3.57 -9.67
CA SER A 410 -22.96 -4.35 -10.40
C SER A 410 -21.57 -3.71 -10.29
N VAL A 411 -20.58 -4.48 -9.85
CA VAL A 411 -19.16 -4.06 -9.85
C VAL A 411 -18.78 -3.70 -11.29
N ARG A 412 -18.17 -2.52 -11.50
CA ARG A 412 -17.70 -2.10 -12.83
C ARG A 412 -16.51 -3.00 -13.22
N PRO A 413 -16.48 -3.56 -14.44
CA PRO A 413 -15.35 -4.38 -14.87
C PRO A 413 -14.05 -3.56 -14.94
N ARG A 414 -12.93 -4.22 -14.60
CA ARG A 414 -11.58 -3.65 -14.64
C ARG A 414 -10.99 -3.62 -16.04
N LEU A 415 -11.41 -4.54 -16.90
CA LEU A 415 -11.00 -4.64 -18.30
C LEU A 415 -12.14 -5.20 -19.14
N THR A 416 -12.37 -4.64 -20.32
CA THR A 416 -13.30 -5.19 -21.31
C THR A 416 -12.51 -5.67 -22.52
N ILE A 417 -12.74 -6.92 -22.95
CA ILE A 417 -12.17 -7.44 -24.19
C ILE A 417 -13.29 -7.92 -25.11
N TYR A 418 -13.11 -7.78 -26.41
CA TYR A 418 -14.08 -8.22 -27.42
C TYR A 418 -13.54 -9.48 -28.11
N VAL A 419 -14.29 -10.57 -28.04
CA VAL A 419 -13.83 -11.86 -28.56
C VAL A 419 -14.78 -12.41 -29.61
N CYS A 420 -14.25 -12.84 -30.75
CA CYS A 420 -15.02 -13.50 -31.83
C CYS A 420 -14.41 -14.87 -32.13
N GLN A 421 -15.25 -15.87 -32.39
CA GLN A 421 -14.77 -17.17 -32.84
C GLN A 421 -14.32 -17.07 -34.30
N GLU A 422 -13.13 -17.60 -34.62
CA GLU A 422 -12.69 -17.72 -36.00
C GLU A 422 -13.40 -18.92 -36.67
N PRO A 423 -14.12 -18.72 -37.79
CA PRO A 423 -14.78 -19.83 -38.49
C PRO A 423 -13.72 -20.75 -39.13
N LEU A 424 -13.77 -22.05 -38.78
CA LEU A 424 -12.97 -23.10 -39.41
C LEU A 424 -13.28 -23.16 -40.93
N ARG A 425 -12.42 -22.58 -41.76
CA ARG A 425 -12.45 -22.85 -43.20
C ARG A 425 -11.74 -24.17 -43.46
N ASN A 426 -12.50 -25.21 -43.81
CA ASN A 426 -11.98 -26.36 -44.53
C ASN A 426 -13.06 -26.94 -45.44
N ILE A 427 -12.87 -26.77 -46.77
CA ILE A 427 -12.89 -27.81 -47.82
C ILE A 427 -13.09 -27.12 -49.19
N GLN A 428 -12.17 -27.43 -50.10
CA GLN A 428 -12.29 -27.23 -51.54
C GLN A 428 -13.58 -27.89 -52.06
N LEU A 429 -14.40 -27.14 -52.79
CA LEU A 429 -15.34 -27.70 -53.77
C LEU A 429 -15.13 -26.93 -55.08
N GLU A 430 -14.65 -27.68 -56.07
CA GLU A 430 -14.56 -27.32 -57.48
C GLU A 430 -15.95 -26.99 -58.04
N CYS A 431 -16.02 -26.08 -59.01
CA CYS A 431 -16.61 -26.33 -60.33
C CYS A 431 -16.37 -25.11 -61.24
N GLN A 432 -15.66 -25.34 -62.34
CA GLN A 432 -15.63 -24.48 -63.52
C GLN A 432 -17.00 -24.51 -64.25
N ASP A 433 -17.25 -23.41 -64.97
CA ASP A 433 -18.14 -23.21 -66.12
C ASP A 433 -19.66 -23.43 -65.98
N ALA A 434 -20.41 -22.32 -66.02
CA ALA A 434 -21.15 -21.90 -67.22
C ALA A 434 -21.96 -20.60 -66.98
N GLY A 435 -21.71 -19.58 -67.80
CA GLY A 435 -22.77 -18.74 -68.40
C GLY A 435 -23.51 -17.69 -67.56
N SER A 436 -23.19 -16.42 -67.86
CA SER A 436 -24.13 -15.29 -67.98
C SER A 436 -24.77 -14.70 -66.71
N GLY A 437 -24.37 -13.47 -66.42
CA GLY A 437 -25.31 -12.41 -66.01
C GLY A 437 -25.23 -11.98 -64.55
N ASP A 438 -24.99 -10.69 -64.38
CA ASP A 438 -25.23 -9.88 -63.18
C ASP A 438 -24.24 -9.97 -62.01
N SER A 439 -23.20 -9.17 -62.17
CA SER A 439 -22.47 -8.48 -61.11
C SER A 439 -23.45 -7.86 -60.10
N ASN A 440 -23.68 -8.52 -58.95
CA ASN A 440 -23.98 -7.92 -57.62
C ASN A 440 -24.45 -8.97 -56.57
N GLY A 441 -23.84 -10.17 -56.54
CA GLY A 441 -24.36 -11.27 -55.72
C GLY A 441 -23.43 -11.89 -54.67
N ALA A 442 -22.23 -11.35 -54.41
CA ALA A 442 -21.21 -12.06 -53.62
C ALA A 442 -20.51 -11.20 -52.54
N ILE A 443 -21.25 -10.47 -51.69
CA ILE A 443 -20.69 -9.91 -50.44
C ILE A 443 -21.73 -9.94 -49.31
N TYR A 444 -22.23 -11.12 -48.95
CA TYR A 444 -22.62 -11.36 -47.55
C TYR A 444 -21.47 -12.12 -46.90
N GLY A 445 -20.34 -11.42 -46.74
CA GLY A 445 -19.30 -11.86 -45.82
C GLY A 445 -19.95 -11.96 -44.44
N THR A 446 -20.00 -13.18 -43.91
CA THR A 446 -20.50 -13.50 -42.56
C THR A 446 -20.04 -12.43 -41.58
N ALA A 447 -20.97 -11.62 -41.07
CA ALA A 447 -20.65 -10.57 -40.10
C ALA A 447 -20.01 -11.23 -38.86
N ARG A 448 -18.79 -10.82 -38.51
CA ARG A 448 -18.09 -11.32 -37.32
C ARG A 448 -18.77 -10.74 -36.08
N VAL A 449 -19.39 -11.60 -35.28
CA VAL A 449 -20.05 -11.21 -34.02
C VAL A 449 -19.05 -11.31 -32.87
N TYR A 450 -18.70 -10.17 -32.29
CA TYR A 450 -17.85 -10.10 -31.11
C TYR A 450 -18.70 -10.15 -29.84
N HIS A 451 -18.23 -10.91 -28.85
CA HIS A 451 -18.80 -10.99 -27.51
C HIS A 451 -17.96 -10.13 -26.58
N ALA A 452 -18.61 -9.24 -25.82
CA ALA A 452 -17.94 -8.46 -24.80
C ALA A 452 -17.69 -9.33 -23.56
N ILE A 453 -16.43 -9.47 -23.18
CA ILE A 453 -16.00 -10.16 -21.96
C ILE A 453 -15.51 -9.11 -20.98
N TYR A 454 -16.27 -8.94 -19.91
CA TYR A 454 -15.99 -8.04 -18.81
C TYR A 454 -15.16 -8.78 -17.76
N LEU A 455 -13.96 -8.34 -17.43
CA LEU A 455 -13.10 -8.96 -16.42
C LEU A 455 -13.16 -8.16 -15.12
N GLU A 456 -13.45 -8.83 -14.01
CA GLU A 456 -13.51 -8.27 -12.66
C GLU A 456 -12.15 -8.38 -11.95
N GLU A 457 -11.36 -9.38 -12.32
CA GLU A 457 -9.98 -9.65 -11.93
C GLU A 457 -9.09 -9.79 -13.18
N MET A 458 -7.88 -9.24 -13.11
CA MET A 458 -6.91 -9.26 -14.22
C MET A 458 -6.12 -10.58 -14.21
N ALA A 459 -6.83 -11.71 -14.30
CA ALA A 459 -6.28 -13.06 -14.18
C ALA A 459 -6.59 -13.92 -15.40
N ALA A 460 -5.64 -14.78 -15.79
CA ALA A 460 -5.80 -15.73 -16.89
C ALA A 460 -6.90 -16.77 -16.62
N SER A 461 -7.10 -17.13 -15.34
CA SER A 461 -8.18 -18.02 -14.90
C SER A 461 -9.57 -17.42 -15.17
N GLU A 462 -9.74 -16.11 -14.95
CA GLU A 462 -11.01 -15.44 -15.23
C GLU A 462 -11.26 -15.31 -16.72
N VAL A 463 -10.24 -14.96 -17.51
CA VAL A 463 -10.32 -14.95 -18.98
C VAL A 463 -10.77 -16.31 -19.47
N THR A 464 -10.15 -17.38 -18.99
CA THR A 464 -10.50 -18.77 -19.35
C THR A 464 -11.95 -19.08 -19.00
N ARG A 465 -12.39 -18.75 -17.78
CA ARG A 465 -13.76 -19.01 -17.32
C ARG A 465 -14.80 -18.21 -18.11
N LYS A 466 -14.55 -16.93 -18.39
CA LYS A 466 -15.50 -16.09 -19.13
C LYS A 466 -15.54 -16.42 -20.61
N LEU A 467 -14.42 -16.85 -21.21
CA LEU A 467 -14.40 -17.44 -22.56
C LEU A 467 -15.21 -18.74 -22.62
N ALA A 468 -14.98 -19.65 -21.66
CA ALA A 468 -15.72 -20.90 -21.55
C ALA A 468 -17.23 -20.67 -21.47
N LEU A 469 -17.65 -19.72 -20.63
CA LEU A 469 -19.06 -19.35 -20.49
C LEU A 469 -19.63 -18.67 -21.74
N ALA A 470 -18.91 -17.70 -22.34
CA ALA A 470 -19.38 -16.94 -23.49
C ALA A 470 -19.58 -17.82 -24.74
N PHE A 471 -18.75 -18.85 -24.90
CA PHE A 471 -18.78 -19.74 -26.07
C PHE A 471 -19.28 -21.16 -25.76
N ASN A 472 -19.86 -21.36 -24.57
CA ASN A 472 -20.42 -22.65 -24.12
C ASN A 472 -19.43 -23.83 -24.22
N ILE A 473 -18.17 -23.60 -23.87
CA ILE A 473 -17.10 -24.61 -23.84
C ILE A 473 -16.96 -25.09 -22.39
N PRO A 474 -17.08 -26.40 -22.10
CA PRO A 474 -16.86 -26.91 -20.75
C PRO A 474 -15.44 -26.62 -20.24
N LEU A 475 -15.31 -26.05 -19.03
CA LEU A 475 -14.01 -25.59 -18.50
C LEU A 475 -12.93 -26.70 -18.47
N HIS A 476 -13.34 -27.95 -18.22
CA HIS A 476 -12.45 -29.12 -18.18
C HIS A 476 -11.88 -29.51 -19.56
N GLN A 477 -12.45 -28.99 -20.65
CA GLN A 477 -11.93 -29.23 -22.01
C GLN A 477 -10.90 -28.17 -22.42
N ILE A 478 -10.72 -27.13 -21.61
CA ILE A 478 -9.75 -26.07 -21.85
C ILE A 478 -8.52 -26.37 -21.00
N ASN A 479 -7.47 -26.88 -21.62
CA ASN A 479 -6.22 -27.13 -20.92
C ASN A 479 -5.50 -25.81 -20.62
N GLN A 480 -5.31 -24.98 -21.64
CA GLN A 480 -4.58 -23.71 -21.56
C GLN A 480 -5.08 -22.73 -22.62
N VAL A 481 -4.94 -21.44 -22.33
CA VAL A 481 -5.22 -20.33 -23.25
C VAL A 481 -3.89 -19.74 -23.71
N TYR A 482 -3.71 -19.61 -25.02
CA TYR A 482 -2.52 -19.05 -25.65
C TYR A 482 -2.88 -17.77 -26.39
N ARG A 483 -1.91 -16.89 -26.60
CA ARG A 483 -1.98 -15.75 -27.49
C ARG A 483 -1.07 -16.02 -28.69
N GLN A 484 -1.60 -15.89 -29.90
CA GLN A 484 -0.83 -16.05 -31.12
C GLN A 484 -0.05 -14.78 -31.43
N GLY A 485 1.27 -14.91 -31.57
CA GLY A 485 2.17 -13.83 -31.96
C GLY A 485 2.25 -13.63 -33.49
N PRO A 486 2.95 -12.57 -33.96
CA PRO A 486 3.02 -12.20 -35.38
C PRO A 486 3.57 -13.28 -36.32
N THR A 487 4.36 -14.23 -35.80
CA THR A 487 4.97 -15.33 -36.55
C THR A 487 4.20 -16.65 -36.39
N GLY A 488 3.00 -16.63 -35.81
CA GLY A 488 2.20 -17.84 -35.55
C GLY A 488 2.64 -18.63 -34.31
N ILE A 489 3.56 -18.09 -33.51
CA ILE A 489 3.97 -18.70 -32.23
C ILE A 489 2.84 -18.59 -31.19
N HIS A 490 2.63 -19.64 -30.41
CA HIS A 490 1.63 -19.68 -29.34
C HIS A 490 2.29 -19.34 -28.00
N ILE A 491 1.90 -18.23 -27.40
CA ILE A 491 2.45 -17.74 -26.13
C ILE A 491 1.42 -18.00 -25.03
N LEU A 492 1.78 -18.70 -23.96
CA LEU A 492 0.83 -18.97 -22.87
C LEU A 492 0.32 -17.66 -22.24
N VAL A 493 -0.99 -17.52 -22.08
CA VAL A 493 -1.60 -16.36 -21.42
C VAL A 493 -1.41 -16.50 -19.91
N SER A 494 -0.54 -15.67 -19.35
CA SER A 494 -0.31 -15.54 -17.91
C SER A 494 -1.05 -14.33 -17.32
N ASP A 495 -1.20 -14.27 -15.99
CA ASP A 495 -1.82 -13.12 -15.31
C ASP A 495 -1.09 -11.81 -15.65
N GLN A 496 0.24 -11.84 -15.72
CA GLN A 496 1.05 -10.70 -16.14
C GLN A 496 0.74 -10.27 -17.58
N MET A 497 0.44 -11.21 -18.49
CA MET A 497 0.04 -10.87 -19.85
C MET A 497 -1.35 -10.22 -19.88
N VAL A 498 -2.32 -10.74 -19.12
CA VAL A 498 -3.68 -10.17 -19.03
C VAL A 498 -3.64 -8.74 -18.49
N GLN A 499 -2.80 -8.46 -17.50
CA GLN A 499 -2.59 -7.10 -16.97
C GLN A 499 -2.07 -6.11 -18.02
N ASN A 500 -1.42 -6.60 -19.07
CA ASN A 500 -0.90 -5.77 -20.17
C ASN A 500 -1.87 -5.70 -21.37
N PHE A 501 -3.05 -6.32 -21.30
CA PHE A 501 -4.07 -6.14 -22.33
C PHE A 501 -4.58 -4.70 -22.30
N GLN A 502 -4.76 -4.11 -23.48
CA GLN A 502 -5.40 -2.81 -23.60
C GLN A 502 -6.90 -2.96 -23.40
N ASP A 503 -7.53 -1.97 -22.76
CA ASP A 503 -8.98 -1.93 -22.64
C ASP A 503 -9.62 -1.85 -24.03
N GLU A 504 -10.75 -2.53 -24.18
CA GLU A 504 -11.48 -2.67 -25.44
C GLU A 504 -10.69 -3.37 -26.57
N SER A 505 -9.68 -4.19 -26.22
CA SER A 505 -8.93 -4.96 -27.20
C SER A 505 -9.75 -6.08 -27.84
N CYS A 506 -9.55 -6.28 -29.14
CA CYS A 506 -10.24 -7.27 -29.95
C CYS A 506 -9.38 -8.52 -30.17
N PHE A 507 -9.96 -9.69 -29.95
CA PHE A 507 -9.34 -10.99 -30.20
C PHE A 507 -10.23 -11.89 -31.05
N LEU A 508 -9.62 -12.60 -31.98
CA LEU A 508 -10.19 -13.81 -32.56
C LEU A 508 -9.74 -15.00 -31.72
N PHE A 509 -10.58 -16.02 -31.56
CA PHE A 509 -10.13 -17.25 -30.93
C PHE A 509 -10.37 -18.48 -31.81
N THR A 510 -9.42 -19.42 -31.74
CA THR A 510 -9.51 -20.76 -32.34
C THR A 510 -9.37 -21.83 -31.27
N THR A 511 -9.98 -22.99 -31.50
CA THR A 511 -9.81 -24.17 -30.64
C THR A 511 -8.95 -25.19 -31.38
N ILE A 512 -7.80 -25.55 -30.82
CA ILE A 512 -6.87 -26.54 -31.37
C ILE A 512 -6.73 -27.68 -30.34
N LYS A 513 -7.37 -28.84 -30.58
CA LYS A 513 -7.23 -30.06 -29.74
C LYS A 513 -7.22 -29.80 -28.22
N GLY A 514 -8.18 -29.02 -27.70
CA GLY A 514 -8.30 -28.69 -26.27
C GLY A 514 -7.48 -27.47 -25.79
N MET A 515 -6.86 -26.73 -26.70
CA MET A 515 -6.18 -25.44 -26.47
C MET A 515 -7.01 -24.31 -27.08
N LEU A 516 -7.17 -23.20 -26.37
CA LEU A 516 -7.75 -21.97 -26.92
C LEU A 516 -6.62 -21.03 -27.33
N SER A 517 -6.62 -20.52 -28.57
CA SER A 517 -5.63 -19.56 -29.06
C SER A 517 -6.30 -18.24 -29.40
N LEU A 518 -5.88 -17.15 -28.76
CA LEU A 518 -6.31 -15.77 -28.96
C LEU A 518 -5.38 -15.06 -29.96
N LEU A 519 -5.91 -14.64 -31.08
CA LEU A 519 -5.23 -13.83 -32.08
C LEU A 519 -5.68 -12.37 -31.93
N THR A 520 -4.73 -11.46 -31.68
CA THR A 520 -5.04 -10.02 -31.65
C THR A 520 -5.35 -9.53 -33.07
N VAL A 521 -6.47 -8.81 -33.23
CA VAL A 521 -6.93 -8.25 -34.50
C VAL A 521 -6.35 -6.86 -34.74
#